data_AF-A0A1Q9S829-F1
#
_entry.id   AF-A0A1Q9S829-F1
#
_cell.length_a   1.000
_cell.length_b   1.000
_cell.length_c   1.000
_cell.angle_alpha   90.00
_cell.angle_beta   90.00
_cell.angle_gamma   90.00
#
_symmetry.space_group_name_H-M   'P 1'
#
loop_
_entity.id
_entity.type
_entity.pdbx_description
1 polymer ?
#
loop_
_entity_poly.entity_id
_entity_poly.type
_entity_poly.pdbx_seq_one_letter_code
_entity_poly.pdbx_strand_id
1 'polypeptide(L)'
;MIGVVAGRRVRRCRGSAMSGECFMTAPGSPPEMDHSGSDGMMSQAEMDALAGASEAAFDTAFLELMIVHHEGAVAEAEHEVAGGANEQAQRFASEIVSGPTAESDQMRRLLC
;
A
#
# COMPACT_ATOMS: atom_id res chain seq x y z
N MET A 1 -46.47 18.67 -0.42
CA MET A 1 -46.00 18.49 0.97
C MET A 1 -44.52 18.84 0.98
N ILE A 2 -44.18 19.84 1.78
CA ILE A 2 -42.83 20.39 1.97
C ILE A 2 -42.16 19.54 3.06
N GLY A 3 -40.97 19.00 2.79
CA GLY A 3 -40.19 18.22 3.73
C GLY A 3 -38.76 18.74 3.80
N VAL A 4 -38.55 19.72 4.68
CA VAL A 4 -37.23 20.29 5.01
C VAL A 4 -36.46 19.28 5.85
N VAL A 5 -35.28 18.85 5.39
CA VAL A 5 -34.34 18.06 6.19
C VAL A 5 -33.68 18.97 7.22
N ALA A 6 -34.06 18.78 8.47
CA ALA A 6 -33.51 19.48 9.62
C ALA A 6 -32.13 18.92 10.01
N GLY A 7 -31.17 19.81 10.26
CA GLY A 7 -30.24 19.66 11.39
C GLY A 7 -28.85 19.07 11.13
N ARG A 8 -27.99 19.73 10.35
CA ARG A 8 -26.53 19.63 10.56
C ARG A 8 -26.08 20.81 11.42
N ARG A 9 -25.84 20.59 12.71
CA ARG A 9 -25.11 21.56 13.56
C ARG A 9 -23.62 21.28 13.40
N VAL A 10 -22.96 22.00 12.49
CA VAL A 10 -21.50 22.10 12.45
C VAL A 10 -21.05 22.80 13.73
N ARG A 11 -20.40 22.08 14.65
CA ARG A 11 -19.75 22.70 15.81
C ARG A 11 -18.53 23.45 15.31
N ARG A 12 -18.59 24.78 15.33
CA ARG A 12 -17.44 25.65 15.13
C ARG A 12 -16.58 25.58 16.38
N CYS A 13 -15.42 24.93 16.30
CA CYS A 13 -14.40 25.03 17.34
C CYS A 13 -13.91 26.49 17.38
N ARG A 14 -14.13 27.16 18.51
CA ARG A 14 -13.48 28.45 18.80
C ARG A 14 -12.06 28.16 19.26
N GLY A 15 -11.09 28.87 18.69
CA GLY A 15 -9.67 28.66 18.90
C GLY A 15 -9.19 28.94 20.32
N SER A 16 -8.07 28.32 20.66
CA SER A 16 -7.13 28.81 21.67
C SER A 16 -5.78 28.98 21.00
N ALA A 17 -5.16 30.12 21.25
CA ALA A 17 -3.90 30.57 20.68
C ALA A 17 -2.74 29.60 21.00
N MET A 18 -1.85 29.40 20.03
CA MET A 18 -0.48 28.95 20.29
C MET A 18 0.45 30.02 19.75
N SER A 19 0.99 30.82 20.67
CA SER A 19 2.10 31.74 20.43
C SER A 19 3.34 30.97 19.96
N GLY A 20 4.24 31.65 19.23
CA GLY A 20 5.53 31.14 18.76
C GLY A 20 6.38 30.50 19.87
N GLU A 21 7.47 29.80 19.61
CA GLU A 21 8.55 30.14 18.66
C GLU A 21 9.32 28.89 18.20
N CYS A 22 10.24 29.10 17.27
CA CYS A 22 10.92 28.13 16.42
C CYS A 22 12.23 27.57 17.02
N PHE A 23 12.57 26.35 16.56
CA PHE A 23 13.92 25.86 16.23
C PHE A 23 14.88 25.35 17.34
N MET A 24 15.27 24.07 17.24
CA MET A 24 16.65 23.56 17.09
C MET A 24 16.68 22.01 17.07
N THR A 25 16.90 21.45 15.88
CA THR A 25 17.67 20.23 15.48
C THR A 25 17.73 18.92 16.30
N ALA A 26 17.60 17.81 15.56
CA ALA A 26 17.38 16.39 15.94
C ALA A 26 18.58 15.62 16.56
N PRO A 27 18.32 14.37 17.02
CA PRO A 27 18.94 13.26 16.32
C PRO A 27 17.99 12.08 16.08
N GLY A 28 18.17 11.43 14.94
CA GLY A 28 17.55 10.14 14.62
C GLY A 28 16.47 10.27 13.56
N SER A 29 16.87 10.30 12.30
CA SER A 29 16.06 9.61 11.30
C SER A 29 15.82 8.20 11.84
N PRO A 30 14.59 7.65 11.80
CA PRO A 30 14.43 6.22 12.05
C PRO A 30 15.41 5.49 11.14
N PRO A 31 16.02 4.38 11.58
CA PRO A 31 16.85 3.58 10.70
C PRO A 31 16.05 3.38 9.41
N GLU A 32 16.67 3.67 8.26
CA GLU A 32 16.12 3.24 6.98
C GLU A 32 15.91 1.73 7.14
N MET A 33 14.65 1.34 7.36
CA MET A 33 14.28 -0.06 7.32
C MET A 33 14.41 -0.42 5.86
N ASP A 34 15.53 -1.04 5.55
CA ASP A 34 15.77 -1.63 4.25
C ASP A 34 14.72 -2.72 4.05
N HIS A 35 13.62 -2.36 3.40
CA HIS A 35 12.55 -3.28 3.00
C HIS A 35 12.97 -4.12 1.77
N SER A 36 14.27 -4.15 1.43
CA SER A 36 14.84 -4.92 0.32
C SER A 36 14.62 -6.44 0.41
N GLY A 37 14.13 -6.94 1.55
CA GLY A 37 13.97 -8.37 1.83
C GLY A 37 12.53 -8.86 1.99
N SER A 38 11.52 -8.04 1.70
CA SER A 38 10.14 -8.54 1.61
C SER A 38 9.96 -9.18 0.24
N ASP A 39 9.90 -10.51 0.18
CA ASP A 39 9.68 -11.26 -1.05
C ASP A 39 8.49 -10.64 -1.82
N GLY A 40 8.73 -10.21 -3.06
CA GLY A 40 7.74 -9.56 -3.93
C GLY A 40 7.69 -8.01 -3.89
N MET A 41 8.36 -7.31 -2.99
CA MET A 41 8.40 -5.84 -3.09
C MET A 41 9.29 -5.40 -4.25
N MET A 42 8.77 -4.52 -5.11
CA MET A 42 9.59 -3.88 -6.15
C MET A 42 10.68 -3.01 -5.49
N SER A 43 11.93 -3.25 -5.88
CA SER A 43 13.07 -2.44 -5.51
C SER A 43 13.05 -1.08 -6.21
N GLN A 44 13.80 -0.11 -5.65
CA GLN A 44 13.98 1.18 -6.30
C GLN A 44 14.60 1.05 -7.70
N ALA A 45 15.52 0.11 -7.89
CA ALA A 45 16.15 -0.14 -9.18
C ALA A 45 15.14 -0.66 -10.23
N GLU A 46 14.20 -1.51 -9.83
CA GLU A 46 13.13 -2.00 -10.70
C GLU A 46 12.14 -0.87 -11.04
N MET A 47 11.82 0.00 -10.09
CA MET A 47 11.00 1.19 -10.34
C MET A 47 11.69 2.17 -11.31
N ASP A 48 12.99 2.38 -11.16
CA ASP A 48 13.78 3.23 -12.05
C ASP A 48 13.88 2.63 -13.47
N ALA A 49 14.04 1.30 -13.56
CA ALA A 49 14.03 0.58 -14.83
C ALA A 49 12.67 0.69 -15.53
N LEU A 50 11.57 0.57 -14.78
CA LEU A 50 10.22 0.72 -15.30
C LEU A 50 9.98 2.16 -15.79
N ALA A 51 10.43 3.17 -15.04
CA ALA A 51 10.32 4.58 -15.43
C ALA A 51 11.12 4.93 -16.70
N GLY A 52 12.22 4.20 -16.96
CA GLY A 52 13.05 4.35 -18.15
C GLY A 52 12.62 3.50 -19.35
N ALA A 53 11.61 2.63 -19.21
CA ALA A 53 11.17 1.73 -20.26
C ALA A 53 10.51 2.48 -21.43
N SER A 54 10.67 1.97 -22.65
CA SER A 54 9.86 2.42 -23.79
C SER A 54 8.41 1.97 -23.62
N GLU A 55 7.43 2.65 -24.24
CA GLU A 55 6.01 2.22 -24.17
C GLU A 55 5.83 0.74 -24.54
N ALA A 56 6.53 0.27 -25.58
CA ALA A 56 6.44 -1.12 -26.02
C ALA A 56 7.03 -2.12 -25.02
N ALA A 57 8.01 -1.72 -24.19
CA ALA A 57 8.62 -2.58 -23.18
C ALA A 57 7.96 -2.42 -21.79
N PHE A 58 7.28 -1.30 -21.56
CA PHE A 58 6.68 -0.94 -20.28
C PHE A 58 5.62 -1.96 -19.86
N ASP A 59 4.67 -2.27 -20.75
CA ASP A 59 3.56 -3.16 -20.41
C ASP A 59 4.05 -4.54 -19.97
N THR A 60 5.03 -5.11 -20.68
CA THR A 60 5.62 -6.40 -20.30
C THR A 60 6.35 -6.31 -18.96
N ALA A 61 7.23 -5.32 -18.78
CA ALA A 61 7.99 -5.15 -17.55
C ALA A 61 7.08 -4.89 -16.34
N PHE A 62 6.03 -4.09 -16.52
CA PHE A 62 5.04 -3.81 -15.50
C PHE A 62 4.29 -5.07 -15.07
N LEU A 63 3.80 -5.85 -16.04
CA LEU A 63 3.05 -7.08 -15.75
C LEU A 63 3.93 -8.12 -15.06
N GLU A 64 5.18 -8.31 -15.51
CA GLU A 64 6.12 -9.25 -14.89
C GLU A 64 6.42 -8.88 -13.43
N LEU A 65 6.72 -7.61 -13.16
CA LEU A 65 7.00 -7.15 -11.81
C LEU A 65 5.75 -7.20 -10.91
N MET A 66 4.57 -6.88 -11.44
CA MET A 66 3.32 -6.94 -10.68
C MET A 66 2.89 -8.37 -10.35
N ILE A 67 3.21 -9.35 -11.21
CA ILE A 67 3.01 -10.76 -10.87
C ILE A 67 3.84 -11.14 -9.63
N VAL A 68 5.13 -10.81 -9.64
CA VAL A 68 6.03 -11.10 -8.52
C VAL A 68 5.58 -10.36 -7.25
N HIS A 69 5.12 -9.12 -7.40
CA HIS A 69 4.57 -8.34 -6.29
C HIS A 69 3.35 -8.96 -5.65
N HIS A 70 2.42 -9.42 -6.46
CA HIS A 70 1.20 -10.06 -5.98
C HIS A 70 1.49 -11.41 -5.34
N GLU A 71 2.44 -12.18 -5.86
CA GLU A 71 2.87 -13.45 -5.25
C GLU A 71 3.50 -13.25 -3.87
N GLY A 72 4.32 -12.21 -3.71
CA GLY A 72 4.84 -11.81 -2.40
C GLY A 72 3.74 -11.41 -1.43
N ALA A 73 2.79 -10.60 -1.88
CA ALA A 73 1.64 -10.20 -1.06
C ALA A 73 0.78 -11.39 -0.62
N VAL A 74 0.59 -12.39 -1.47
CA VAL A 74 -0.10 -13.64 -1.12
C VAL A 74 0.69 -14.41 -0.06
N ALA A 75 2.00 -14.58 -0.24
CA ALA A 75 2.85 -15.29 0.71
C ALA A 75 2.85 -14.64 2.10
N GLU A 76 2.96 -13.31 2.17
CA GLU A 76 2.88 -12.55 3.42
C GLU A 76 1.50 -12.65 4.08
N ALA A 77 0.42 -12.60 3.29
CA ALA A 77 -0.92 -12.78 3.81
C ALA A 77 -1.13 -14.20 4.37
N GLU A 78 -0.65 -15.24 3.69
CA GLU A 78 -0.69 -16.62 4.18
C GLU A 78 0.11 -16.79 5.47
N HIS A 79 1.27 -16.13 5.58
CA HIS A 79 2.08 -16.13 6.79
C HIS A 79 1.36 -15.49 7.98
N GLU A 80 0.70 -14.33 7.78
CA GLU A 80 -0.11 -13.68 8.82
C GLU A 80 -1.29 -14.56 9.22
N VAL A 81 -2.00 -15.19 8.27
CA VAL A 81 -3.10 -16.11 8.57
C VAL A 81 -2.64 -17.30 9.42
N ALA A 82 -1.47 -17.86 9.14
CA ALA A 82 -0.96 -19.04 9.83
C ALA A 82 -0.38 -18.73 11.23
N GLY A 83 0.26 -17.57 11.41
CA GLY A 83 1.08 -17.29 12.59
C GLY A 83 0.81 -15.96 13.29
N GLY A 84 -0.10 -15.14 12.78
CA GLY A 84 -0.38 -13.80 13.30
C GLY A 84 -0.87 -13.78 14.75
N ALA A 85 -0.48 -12.77 15.51
CA ALA A 85 -0.93 -12.61 16.90
C ALA A 85 -2.26 -11.85 17.02
N ASN A 86 -2.65 -11.12 15.97
CA ASN A 86 -3.83 -10.26 15.98
C ASN A 86 -4.93 -10.87 15.10
N GLU A 87 -6.01 -11.33 15.72
CA GLU A 87 -7.12 -11.97 15.00
C GLU A 87 -7.76 -11.07 13.93
N GLN A 88 -7.75 -9.75 14.12
CA GLN A 88 -8.29 -8.83 13.11
C GLN A 88 -7.37 -8.76 11.89
N ALA A 89 -6.05 -8.80 12.10
CA ALA A 89 -5.07 -8.85 11.02
C ALA A 89 -5.15 -10.18 10.26
N GLN A 90 -5.29 -11.31 10.96
CA GLN A 90 -5.50 -12.63 10.33
C GLN A 90 -6.75 -12.67 9.44
N ARG A 91 -7.88 -12.13 9.95
CA ARG A 91 -9.12 -12.04 9.17
C ARG A 91 -8.94 -11.19 7.92
N PHE A 92 -8.29 -10.04 8.06
CA PHE A 92 -7.99 -9.15 6.94
C PHE A 92 -7.07 -9.81 5.92
N ALA A 93 -6.00 -10.49 6.36
CA ALA A 93 -5.09 -11.22 5.49
C ALA A 93 -5.81 -12.33 4.71
N SER A 94 -6.74 -13.06 5.35
CA SER A 94 -7.56 -14.08 4.69
C SER A 94 -8.44 -13.50 3.58
N GLU A 95 -8.95 -12.27 3.75
CA GLU A 95 -9.76 -11.58 2.75
C GLU A 95 -8.90 -11.07 1.57
N ILE A 96 -7.66 -10.65 1.84
CA ILE A 96 -6.75 -10.09 0.83
C ILE A 96 -6.33 -11.13 -0.21
N VAL A 97 -5.96 -12.36 0.20
CA VAL A 97 -5.31 -13.37 -0.68
C VAL A 97 -5.98 -13.52 -2.05
N SER A 98 -7.32 -13.48 -2.09
CA SER A 98 -8.10 -13.70 -3.31
C SER A 98 -7.87 -12.64 -4.40
N GLY A 99 -7.62 -11.38 -4.03
CA GLY A 99 -7.45 -10.27 -4.98
C GLY A 99 -6.15 -10.39 -5.79
N PRO A 100 -4.98 -10.34 -5.14
CA PRO A 100 -3.68 -10.47 -5.80
C PRO A 100 -3.54 -11.79 -6.60
N THR A 101 -4.13 -12.89 -6.12
CA THR A 101 -4.16 -14.17 -6.86
C THR A 101 -4.92 -14.04 -8.19
N ALA A 102 -6.12 -13.45 -8.17
CA ALA A 102 -6.91 -13.29 -9.39
C ALA A 102 -6.25 -12.30 -10.38
N GLU A 103 -5.62 -11.26 -9.85
CA GLU A 103 -4.90 -10.25 -10.64
C GLU A 103 -3.62 -10.83 -11.25
N SER A 104 -2.83 -11.63 -10.54
CA SER A 104 -1.62 -12.28 -11.09
C SER A 104 -1.98 -13.24 -12.23
N ASP A 105 -3.05 -14.01 -12.07
CA ASP A 105 -3.59 -14.87 -13.14
C ASP A 105 -4.03 -14.07 -14.36
N GLN A 106 -4.63 -12.89 -14.16
CA GLN A 106 -4.99 -11.99 -15.27
C GLN A 106 -3.77 -11.47 -15.99
N MET A 107 -2.75 -11.03 -15.26
CA MET A 107 -1.51 -10.51 -15.85
C MET A 107 -0.78 -11.59 -16.65
N ARG A 108 -0.73 -12.83 -16.15
CA ARG A 108 -0.16 -13.98 -16.89
C ARG A 108 -0.86 -14.23 -18.22
N ARG A 109 -2.18 -14.02 -18.29
CA ARG A 109 -2.95 -14.13 -19.56
C ARG A 109 -2.64 -13.01 -20.55
N LEU A 110 -2.25 -11.82 -20.07
CA LEU A 110 -1.91 -10.68 -20.91
C LEU A 110 -0.48 -10.78 -21.51
N LEU A 111 0.38 -11.64 -20.94
CA LEU A 111 1.73 -11.92 -21.43
C LEU A 111 1.80 -13.01 -22.52
N CYS A 112 0.70 -13.72 -22.78
CA CYS A 112 0.59 -14.82 -23.74
C CYS A 112 0.21 -14.33 -25.14
#